data_AF-A0A107FRB4-F1
#
_entry.id   AF-A0A107FRB4-F1
#
_cell.length_a   1.000
_cell.length_b   1.000
_cell.length_c   1.000
_cell.angle_alpha   90.00
_cell.angle_beta   90.00
_cell.angle_gamma   90.00
#
_symmetry.space_group_name_H-M   'P 1'
#
loop_
_entity.id
_entity.type
_entity.pdbx_description
1 polymer ?
#
loop_
_entity_poly.entity_id
_entity_poly.type
_entity_poly.pdbx_seq_one_letter_code
_entity_poly.pdbx_strand_id
1 'polypeptide(L)'
;MTDLVALQAPIDYEIANALIIATPETWQTAKMIVTRTVIEHDRLEISITNPDGMKDVVLPTEEINSALWQLVSLHHGRSQLWVKAVYSVAMIETDQWRYSASFEYAK
;
A
#
# COMPACT_ATOMS: atom_id res chain seq x y z
N MET A 1 -23.45 6.91 9.49
CA MET A 1 -22.09 7.41 9.24
C MET A 1 -21.25 6.21 8.89
N THR A 2 -20.91 6.01 7.62
CA THR A 2 -20.02 4.92 7.23
C THR A 2 -18.60 5.37 7.54
N ASP A 3 -18.03 4.80 8.60
CA ASP A 3 -16.65 5.01 8.99
C ASP A 3 -15.75 4.71 7.80
N LEU A 4 -14.99 5.70 7.36
CA LEU A 4 -14.08 5.57 6.23
C LEU A 4 -13.11 4.40 6.44
N VAL A 5 -12.71 4.18 7.69
CA VAL A 5 -11.91 3.03 8.13
C VAL A 5 -12.57 1.69 7.77
N ALA A 6 -13.90 1.56 7.88
CA ALA A 6 -14.61 0.33 7.55
C ALA A 6 -14.68 0.07 6.04
N LEU A 7 -14.70 1.13 5.23
CA LEU A 7 -14.63 1.03 3.76
C LEU A 7 -13.19 0.85 3.26
N GLN A 8 -12.22 1.38 3.99
CA GLN A 8 -10.81 1.30 3.67
C GLN A 8 -10.21 -0.05 4.03
N ALA A 9 -10.62 -0.64 5.16
CA ALA A 9 -10.13 -1.91 5.66
C ALA A 9 -10.07 -3.04 4.62
N PRO A 10 -11.12 -3.31 3.82
CA PRO A 10 -11.03 -4.33 2.76
C PRO A 10 -10.01 -3.96 1.68
N ILE A 11 -9.93 -2.69 1.28
CA ILE A 11 -8.97 -2.22 0.27
C ILE A 11 -7.53 -2.34 0.79
N ASP A 12 -7.28 -1.94 2.04
CA ASP A 12 -5.98 -2.07 2.70
C ASP A 12 -5.56 -3.54 2.82
N TYR A 13 -6.51 -4.42 3.12
CA TYR A 13 -6.29 -5.86 3.18
C TYR A 13 -5.92 -6.42 1.80
N GLU A 14 -6.64 -6.04 0.75
CA GLU A 14 -6.33 -6.45 -0.63
C GLU A 14 -4.93 -5.99 -1.05
N ILE A 15 -4.58 -4.73 -0.75
CA ILE A 15 -3.23 -4.20 -1.01
C ILE A 15 -2.16 -4.99 -0.27
N ALA A 16 -2.36 -5.24 1.02
CA ALA A 16 -1.42 -5.99 1.84
C ALA A 16 -1.28 -7.44 1.36
N ASN A 17 -2.39 -8.09 1.03
CA ASN A 17 -2.40 -9.46 0.51
C ASN A 17 -1.69 -9.54 -0.85
N ALA A 18 -1.99 -8.62 -1.77
CA ALA A 18 -1.31 -8.55 -3.05
C ALA A 18 0.20 -8.24 -2.89
N LEU A 19 0.57 -7.43 -1.90
CA LEU A 19 1.97 -7.18 -1.55
C LEU A 19 2.64 -8.46 -1.03
N ILE A 20 1.99 -9.24 -0.16
CA ILE A 20 2.50 -10.53 0.33
C ILE A 20 2.71 -11.50 -0.83
N ILE A 21 1.76 -11.59 -1.76
CA ILE A 21 1.86 -12.46 -2.95
C ILE A 21 2.99 -12.00 -3.89
N ALA A 22 3.14 -10.68 -4.07
CA ALA A 22 4.22 -10.10 -4.88
C ALA A 22 5.58 -10.17 -4.18
N THR A 23 5.61 -10.41 -2.87
CA THR A 23 6.83 -10.50 -2.07
C THR A 23 7.49 -11.85 -2.34
N PRO A 24 8.77 -11.87 -2.77
CA PRO A 24 9.51 -13.11 -2.97
C PRO A 24 9.61 -13.94 -1.68
N GLU A 25 9.65 -15.26 -1.79
CA GLU A 25 9.82 -16.17 -0.63
C GLU A 25 11.13 -15.92 0.15
N THR A 26 12.12 -15.28 -0.49
CA THR A 26 13.38 -14.89 0.14
C THR A 26 13.23 -13.70 1.08
N TRP A 27 12.14 -12.94 0.97
CA TRP A 27 11.86 -11.76 1.77
C TRP A 27 10.97 -12.14 2.95
N GLN A 28 11.45 -11.86 4.16
CA GLN A 28 10.64 -11.98 5.37
C GLN A 28 9.88 -10.68 5.68
N THR A 29 10.29 -9.58 5.06
CA THR A 29 9.64 -8.28 5.20
C THR A 29 9.61 -7.55 3.86
N ALA A 30 8.55 -6.79 3.62
CA ALA A 30 8.44 -5.91 2.47
C ALA A 30 7.78 -4.60 2.86
N LYS A 31 8.27 -3.51 2.30
CA LYS A 31 7.76 -2.16 2.51
C LYS A 31 7.42 -1.53 1.18
N MET A 32 6.14 -1.28 0.98
CA MET A 32 5.62 -0.52 -0.14
C MET A 32 5.35 0.92 0.28
N ILE A 33 5.92 1.85 -0.46
CA ILE A 33 5.70 3.28 -0.30
C ILE A 33 4.98 3.75 -1.56
N VAL A 34 3.81 4.35 -1.37
CA VAL A 34 3.00 4.92 -2.43
C VAL A 34 2.98 6.42 -2.22
N THR A 35 3.65 7.15 -3.11
CA THR A 35 3.63 8.61 -3.13
C THR A 35 2.63 9.07 -4.16
N ARG A 36 1.71 9.93 -3.75
CA ARG A 36 0.71 10.52 -4.64
C ARG A 36 1.11 11.94 -4.98
N THR A 37 1.14 12.24 -6.27
CA THR A 37 1.52 13.55 -6.81
C THR A 37 0.37 14.12 -7.63
N VAL A 38 -0.07 15.33 -7.31
CA VAL A 38 -1.22 16.02 -7.94
C VAL A 38 -0.73 17.31 -8.60
N ILE A 39 0.16 17.20 -9.60
CA ILE A 39 0.70 18.37 -10.31
C ILE A 39 -0.16 18.73 -11.53
N GLU A 40 -0.65 17.74 -12.29
CA GLU A 40 -1.52 17.93 -13.46
C GLU A 40 -2.54 16.79 -13.63
N HIS A 41 -2.13 15.57 -13.35
CA HIS A 41 -3.00 14.40 -13.19
C HIS A 41 -2.63 13.69 -11.89
N ASP A 42 -3.59 12.99 -11.30
CA ASP A 42 -3.29 12.07 -10.21
C ASP A 42 -2.27 11.03 -10.69
N ARG A 43 -1.09 11.03 -10.08
CA ARG A 43 -0.05 10.04 -10.34
C ARG A 43 0.31 9.34 -9.05
N LEU A 44 0.36 8.02 -9.10
CA LEU A 44 0.81 7.16 -8.02
C LEU A 44 2.21 6.64 -8.36
N GLU A 45 3.18 6.98 -7.53
CA GLU A 45 4.53 6.42 -7.57
C GLU A 45 4.63 5.33 -6.50
N ILE A 46 4.76 4.09 -6.95
CA ILE A 46 4.80 2.92 -6.07
C ILE A 46 6.23 2.41 -6.02
N SER A 47 6.79 2.33 -4.83
CA SER A 47 8.13 1.81 -4.57
C SER A 47 8.04 0.68 -3.55
N ILE A 48 8.39 -0.54 -3.97
CA ILE A 48 8.46 -1.70 -3.08
C ILE A 48 9.92 -1.94 -2.75
N THR A 49 10.23 -2.02 -1.47
CA THR A 49 11.59 -2.15 -0.95
C THR A 49 11.64 -3.14 0.20
N ASN A 50 12.75 -3.85 0.34
CA ASN A 50 12.98 -4.71 1.50
C ASN A 50 13.93 -4.01 2.50
N PRO A 51 13.53 -3.80 3.77
CA PRO A 51 14.43 -3.23 4.78
C PRO A 51 15.61 -4.14 5.15
N ASP A 52 15.57 -5.44 4.83
CA ASP A 52 16.70 -6.37 4.97
C ASP A 52 17.83 -6.12 3.96
N GLY A 53 17.69 -5.12 3.06
CA GLY A 53 18.73 -4.70 2.13
C GLY A 53 18.86 -5.59 0.89
N MET A 54 17.92 -6.52 0.68
CA MET A 54 17.81 -7.31 -0.54
C MET A 54 17.46 -6.41 -1.73
N LYS A 55 18.22 -6.54 -2.82
CA LYS A 55 18.11 -5.71 -4.02
C LYS A 55 17.25 -6.34 -5.12
N ASP A 56 16.27 -7.15 -4.74
CA ASP A 56 15.30 -7.64 -5.71
C ASP A 56 14.35 -6.50 -6.10
N VAL A 57 14.17 -6.33 -7.41
CA VAL A 57 13.25 -5.34 -7.96
C VAL A 57 11.87 -5.97 -7.98
N VAL A 58 11.06 -5.67 -6.97
CA VAL A 58 9.65 -6.08 -6.92
C VAL A 58 8.81 -4.99 -7.58
N LEU A 59 8.10 -5.37 -8.64
CA LEU A 59 7.15 -4.49 -9.32
C LEU A 59 5.75 -4.65 -8.70
N PRO A 60 4.97 -3.57 -8.58
CA PRO A 60 3.60 -3.66 -8.12
C PRO A 60 2.77 -4.46 -9.12
N THR A 61 1.95 -5.38 -8.62
CA THR A 61 1.00 -6.13 -9.44
C THR A 61 -0.16 -5.24 -9.89
N GLU A 62 -0.93 -5.72 -10.88
CA GLU A 62 -2.15 -5.03 -11.33
C GLU A 62 -3.20 -4.91 -10.21
N GLU A 63 -3.23 -5.88 -9.29
CA GLU A 63 -4.08 -5.88 -8.11
C GLU A 63 -3.74 -4.73 -7.17
N ILE A 64 -2.44 -4.53 -6.87
CA ILE A 64 -1.95 -3.40 -6.06
C ILE A 64 -2.37 -2.08 -6.72
N ASN A 65 -2.12 -1.94 -8.02
CA ASN A 65 -2.49 -0.71 -8.74
C ASN A 65 -4.00 -0.46 -8.67
N SER A 66 -4.82 -1.47 -8.96
CA SER A 66 -6.28 -1.35 -8.96
C SER A 66 -6.82 -0.98 -7.58
N ALA A 67 -6.33 -1.63 -6.52
CA ALA A 67 -6.74 -1.34 -5.16
C ALA A 67 -6.30 0.06 -4.69
N LEU A 68 -5.10 0.51 -5.08
CA LEU A 68 -4.66 1.89 -4.78
C LEU A 68 -5.52 2.94 -5.48
N TRP A 69 -5.95 2.70 -6.72
CA TRP A 69 -6.87 3.61 -7.42
C TRP A 69 -8.27 3.62 -6.80
N GLN A 70 -8.75 2.47 -6.31
CA GLN A 70 -9.98 2.40 -5.52
C GLN A 70 -9.85 3.20 -4.21
N LEU A 71 -8.71 3.07 -3.53
CA LEU A 71 -8.40 3.84 -2.33
C LEU A 71 -8.40 5.35 -2.61
N VAL A 72 -7.72 5.79 -3.67
CA VAL A 72 -7.73 7.20 -4.09
C VAL A 72 -9.16 7.66 -4.34
N SER A 73 -9.95 6.88 -5.08
CA SER A 73 -11.34 7.21 -5.39
C SER A 73 -12.22 7.31 -4.14
N LEU A 74 -12.01 6.41 -3.16
CA LEU A 74 -12.71 6.43 -1.86
C LEU A 74 -12.40 7.72 -1.10
N HIS A 75 -11.15 8.18 -1.13
CA HIS A 75 -10.71 9.42 -0.49
C HIS A 75 -11.08 10.67 -1.28
N HIS A 76 -11.18 10.60 -2.62
CA HIS A 76 -11.53 11.73 -3.49
C HIS A 76 -12.93 12.30 -3.19
N GLY A 77 -13.82 11.49 -2.63
CA GLY A 77 -15.13 11.94 -2.13
C GLY A 77 -15.09 12.73 -0.81
N ARG A 78 -13.92 12.92 -0.19
CA ARG A 78 -13.76 13.61 1.11
C ARG A 78 -12.60 14.60 1.07
N SER A 79 -12.70 15.67 1.86
CA SER A 79 -11.80 16.84 1.81
C SER A 79 -10.33 16.59 2.20
N GLN A 80 -9.95 15.38 2.61
CA GLN A 80 -8.61 15.08 3.09
C GLN A 80 -8.00 13.95 2.27
N LEU A 81 -7.10 14.34 1.38
CA LEU A 81 -6.38 13.44 0.50
C LEU A 81 -5.01 13.13 1.12
N TRP A 82 -4.66 11.85 1.19
CA TRP A 82 -3.32 11.44 1.57
C TRP A 82 -2.33 11.76 0.45
N VAL A 83 -1.12 12.19 0.82
CA VAL A 83 0.00 12.44 -0.09
C VAL A 83 0.95 11.27 -0.15
N LYS A 84 0.98 10.45 0.90
CA LYS A 84 1.82 9.25 0.95
C LYS A 84 1.15 8.17 1.79
N ALA A 85 1.17 6.94 1.28
CA ALA A 85 0.74 5.75 1.98
C ALA A 85 1.92 4.79 2.11
N VAL A 86 2.12 4.23 3.28
CA VAL A 86 3.19 3.27 3.58
C VAL A 86 2.55 1.99 4.07
N TYR A 87 2.76 0.91 3.32
CA TYR A 87 2.36 -0.43 3.68
C TYR A 87 3.61 -1.24 4.00
N SER A 88 3.64 -1.83 5.19
CA SER A 88 4.71 -2.72 5.60
C SER A 88 4.11 -4.08 5.92
N VAL A 89 4.65 -5.13 5.33
CA VAL A 89 4.30 -6.53 5.64
C VAL A 89 5.53 -7.19 6.24
N ALA A 90 5.33 -7.94 7.32
CA ALA A 90 6.38 -8.69 7.99
C ALA A 90 5.85 -10.07 8.37
N MET A 91 6.61 -11.10 8.03
CA MET A 91 6.34 -12.47 8.44
C MET A 91 6.71 -12.63 9.91
N ILE A 92 5.75 -13.04 10.74
CA ILE A 92 5.95 -13.27 12.18
C ILE A 92 6.22 -14.74 12.45
N GLU A 93 5.45 -15.61 11.78
CA GLU A 93 5.62 -17.06 11.79
C GLU A 93 5.44 -17.59 10.36
N THR A 94 5.83 -18.83 10.10
CA THR A 94 5.63 -19.48 8.80
C THR A 94 4.18 -19.32 8.34
N ASP A 95 3.98 -18.73 7.15
CA ASP A 95 2.68 -18.37 6.56
C ASP A 95 1.84 -17.33 7.33
N GLN A 96 2.34 -16.76 8.42
CA GLN A 96 1.67 -15.69 9.16
C GLN A 96 2.33 -14.35 8.90
N TRP A 97 1.67 -13.53 8.10
CA TRP A 97 2.07 -12.16 7.81
C TRP A 97 1.27 -11.16 8.63
N ARG A 98 1.97 -10.19 9.20
CA ARG A 98 1.36 -8.99 9.77
C ARG A 98 1.61 -7.84 8.82
N TYR A 99 0.54 -7.14 8.45
CA TYR A 99 0.63 -5.91 7.70
C TYR A 99 0.38 -4.70 8.60
N SER A 100 0.88 -3.55 8.18
CA SER A 100 0.63 -2.26 8.80
C SER A 100 0.54 -1.21 7.70
N ALA A 101 -0.51 -0.39 7.75
CA ALA A 101 -0.73 0.71 6.80
C ALA A 101 -0.62 2.05 7.55
N SER A 102 0.03 3.04 6.96
CA SER A 102 0.18 4.37 7.52
C SER A 102 0.00 5.40 6.43
N PHE A 103 -0.81 6.42 6.69
CA PHE A 103 -1.16 7.45 5.71
C PHE A 103 -0.66 8.80 6.21
N GLU A 104 0.08 9.48 5.36
CA GLU A 104 0.51 10.86 5.55
C GLU A 104 -0.38 11.76 4.69
N TYR A 105 -0.94 12.79 5.32
CA TYR A 105 -1.84 13.76 4.68
C TYR A 105 -1.10 15.08 4.46
N ALA A 106 -1.42 15.79 3.38
CA ALA A 106 -0.96 17.17 3.21
C ALA A 106 -1.46 18.00 4.41
N LYS A 107 -0.55 18.78 5.01
CA LYS A 107 -0.91 19.82 5.99
C LYS A 107 -1.42 21.07 5.31
#